data_AF-A0A3L6NDC6-F1
#
_entry.id   AF-A0A3L6NDC6-F1
#
_cell.length_a   1.000
_cell.length_b   1.000
_cell.length_c   1.000
_cell.angle_alpha   90.00
_cell.angle_beta   90.00
_cell.angle_gamma   90.00
#
_symmetry.space_group_name_H-M   'P 1'
#
loop_
_entity.id
_entity.type
_entity.pdbx_description
1 polymer ?
#
loop_
_entity_poly.entity_id
_entity_poly.type
_entity_poly.pdbx_seq_one_letter_code
_entity_poly.pdbx_strand_id
1 'polypeptide(L)'
;MAKINDLMAVSSEAELRDVLDLLHEREGALIDKLDAPMKDSRDFRRGLGGLDSLHGDLDMQLIAARSIHRAMLSTAGDTAEQLSTMIRALDMEKRRVEATLIVIEQVMELKACIAGLIGSMGATQDWEAAANYLSLASNIPEDVIRGDFALAVVPSIEALDPPWTTIQTTRKSLCGLFLREFNAATEQGDGEEVARFFKLFPVIGGGAEETGLEAYGQYICQGMAETVRSALGGAHKERGKQNDFFYANNLTRLFEHIVQIINSHSGLVERHYGADKVVKVIERLQKEAGIQGGIILDMWNDERAVTRMMADIESYPFYFLSKSMMPVQRGINFAL
;
A
#
# COMPACT_ATOMS: atom_id res chain seq x y z
N MET A 1 -42.72 55.04 -92.07
CA MET A 1 -41.53 55.91 -91.84
C MET A 1 -41.27 56.93 -92.96
N ALA A 2 -41.62 56.68 -94.23
CA ALA A 2 -41.43 57.68 -95.30
C ALA A 2 -42.46 58.85 -95.30
N LYS A 3 -43.66 58.67 -94.72
CA LYS A 3 -44.70 59.72 -94.66
C LYS A 3 -44.59 60.73 -93.50
N ILE A 4 -43.68 60.55 -92.55
CA ILE A 4 -43.58 61.43 -91.36
C ILE A 4 -42.73 62.68 -91.65
N ASN A 5 -41.77 62.60 -92.57
CA ASN A 5 -40.87 63.73 -92.89
C ASN A 5 -41.36 64.61 -94.05
N ASP A 6 -42.50 64.28 -94.67
CA ASP A 6 -43.04 65.02 -95.81
C ASP A 6 -44.50 65.41 -95.57
N LEU A 7 -44.69 66.37 -94.66
CA LEU A 7 -46.00 66.95 -94.26
C LEU A 7 -46.73 67.66 -95.42
N MET A 8 -46.07 67.85 -96.57
CA MET A 8 -46.60 68.57 -97.74
C MET A 8 -47.23 67.65 -98.80
N ALA A 9 -47.16 66.31 -98.64
CA ALA A 9 -47.70 65.35 -99.61
C ALA A 9 -49.08 64.76 -99.21
N VAL A 10 -49.69 65.27 -98.14
CA VAL A 10 -50.94 64.74 -97.57
C VAL A 10 -52.14 65.48 -98.16
N SER A 11 -53.03 64.78 -98.86
CA SER A 11 -54.18 65.39 -99.56
C SER A 11 -55.56 64.98 -99.00
N SER A 12 -55.59 64.26 -97.87
CA SER A 12 -56.83 63.78 -97.23
C SER A 12 -56.76 63.91 -95.70
N GLU A 13 -57.85 64.36 -95.09
CA GLU A 13 -58.02 64.49 -93.63
C GLU A 13 -57.79 63.17 -92.88
N ALA A 14 -58.09 62.03 -93.52
CA ALA A 14 -57.87 60.71 -92.94
C ALA A 14 -56.38 60.37 -92.79
N GLU A 15 -55.54 60.80 -93.73
CA GLU A 15 -54.09 60.56 -93.68
C GLU A 15 -53.39 61.45 -92.64
N LEU A 16 -53.94 62.64 -92.36
CA LEU A 16 -53.44 63.56 -91.34
C LEU A 16 -53.73 63.03 -89.92
N ARG A 17 -54.90 62.41 -89.72
CA ARG A 17 -55.26 61.72 -88.47
C ARG A 17 -54.37 60.49 -88.22
N ASP A 18 -54.09 59.71 -89.27
CA ASP A 18 -53.21 58.53 -89.17
C ASP A 18 -51.75 58.91 -88.80
N VAL A 19 -51.23 60.02 -89.34
CA VAL A 19 -49.91 60.55 -88.95
C VAL A 19 -49.91 61.10 -87.52
N LEU A 20 -51.02 61.71 -87.07
CA LEU A 20 -51.18 62.19 -85.69
C LEU A 20 -51.22 61.00 -84.70
N ASP A 21 -51.98 59.95 -85.03
CA ASP A 21 -52.07 58.74 -84.21
C ASP A 21 -50.70 58.06 -84.09
N LEU A 22 -49.95 58.00 -85.20
CA LEU A 22 -48.58 57.47 -85.20
C LEU A 22 -47.59 58.35 -84.41
N LEU A 23 -47.78 59.66 -84.39
CA LEU A 23 -46.98 60.58 -83.57
C LEU A 23 -47.31 60.42 -82.09
N HIS A 24 -48.58 60.28 -81.73
CA HIS A 24 -49.00 59.99 -80.35
C HIS A 24 -48.51 58.62 -79.88
N GLU A 25 -48.52 57.60 -80.75
CA GLU A 25 -47.95 56.30 -80.44
C GLU A 25 -46.43 56.38 -80.20
N ARG A 26 -45.72 57.17 -81.02
CA ARG A 26 -44.28 57.40 -80.84
C ARG A 26 -43.97 58.23 -79.59
N GLU A 27 -44.79 59.24 -79.28
CA GLU A 27 -44.68 60.04 -78.08
C GLU A 27 -44.91 59.17 -76.83
N GLY A 28 -45.95 58.34 -76.82
CA GLY A 28 -46.19 57.36 -75.77
C GLY A 28 -45.02 56.39 -75.59
N ALA A 29 -44.49 55.84 -76.69
CA ALA A 29 -43.32 54.96 -76.65
C ALA A 29 -42.04 55.65 -76.15
N LEU A 30 -41.88 56.95 -76.42
CA LEU A 30 -40.76 57.75 -75.90
C LEU A 30 -40.93 58.07 -74.41
N ILE A 31 -42.16 58.40 -73.98
CA ILE A 31 -42.50 58.61 -72.57
C ILE A 31 -42.21 57.34 -71.77
N ASP A 32 -42.67 56.17 -72.25
CA ASP A 32 -42.41 54.89 -71.59
C ASP A 32 -40.91 54.56 -71.50
N LYS A 33 -40.15 54.85 -72.57
CA LYS A 33 -38.68 54.66 -72.59
C LYS A 33 -37.94 55.59 -71.64
N LEU A 34 -38.45 56.80 -71.37
CA LEU A 34 -37.89 57.72 -70.38
C LEU A 34 -38.33 57.38 -68.95
N ASP A 35 -39.56 56.90 -68.77
CA ASP A 35 -40.11 56.56 -67.47
C ASP A 35 -39.47 55.32 -66.85
N ALA A 36 -39.10 54.31 -67.66
CA ALA A 36 -38.42 53.11 -67.18
C ALA A 36 -37.09 53.41 -66.43
N PRO A 37 -36.10 54.12 -67.02
CA PRO A 37 -34.86 54.45 -66.30
C PRO A 37 -35.08 55.47 -65.18
N MET A 38 -36.09 56.34 -65.28
CA MET A 38 -36.45 57.25 -64.19
C MET A 38 -37.03 56.52 -62.98
N LYS A 39 -37.85 55.48 -63.18
CA LYS A 39 -38.33 54.59 -62.11
C LYS A 39 -37.17 53.82 -61.48
N ASP A 40 -36.32 53.20 -62.30
CA ASP A 40 -35.15 52.47 -61.82
C ASP A 40 -34.19 53.35 -61.00
N SER A 41 -33.93 54.58 -61.46
CA SER A 41 -33.12 55.55 -60.71
C SER A 41 -33.78 56.03 -59.41
N ARG A 42 -35.12 56.11 -59.35
CA ARG A 42 -35.84 56.44 -58.10
C ARG A 42 -35.80 55.26 -57.11
N ASP A 43 -35.99 54.04 -57.58
CA ASP A 43 -35.94 52.84 -56.75
C ASP A 43 -34.52 52.60 -56.21
N PHE A 44 -33.50 52.79 -57.04
CA PHE A 44 -32.10 52.76 -56.61
C PHE A 44 -31.79 53.83 -55.55
N ARG A 45 -32.22 55.08 -55.74
CA ARG A 45 -32.06 56.14 -54.73
C ARG A 45 -32.79 55.84 -53.43
N ARG A 46 -33.96 55.21 -53.49
CA ARG A 46 -34.70 54.76 -52.29
C ARG A 46 -33.96 53.62 -51.59
N GLY A 47 -33.36 52.69 -52.34
CA GLY A 47 -32.50 51.65 -51.79
C GLY A 47 -31.27 52.20 -51.09
N LEU A 48 -30.59 53.19 -51.70
CA LEU A 48 -29.47 53.90 -51.08
C LEU A 48 -29.88 54.64 -49.80
N GLY A 49 -31.01 55.36 -49.80
CA GLY A 49 -31.51 56.00 -48.58
C GLY A 49 -31.87 54.99 -47.47
N GLY A 50 -32.37 53.81 -47.84
CA GLY A 50 -32.56 52.69 -46.91
C GLY A 50 -31.23 52.19 -46.33
N LEU A 51 -30.23 52.00 -47.19
CA LEU A 51 -28.88 51.59 -46.77
C LEU A 51 -28.21 52.63 -45.86
N ASP A 52 -28.36 53.92 -46.16
CA ASP A 52 -27.84 55.01 -45.33
C ASP A 52 -28.51 55.04 -43.95
N SER A 53 -29.82 54.79 -43.88
CA SER A 53 -30.53 54.69 -42.60
C SER A 53 -30.08 53.49 -41.77
N LEU A 54 -29.92 52.33 -42.42
CA LEU A 54 -29.38 51.12 -41.80
C LEU A 54 -27.94 51.32 -41.33
N HIS A 55 -27.13 52.04 -42.10
CA HIS A 55 -25.77 52.39 -41.72
C HIS A 55 -25.75 53.25 -40.46
N GLY A 56 -26.60 54.28 -40.39
CA GLY A 56 -26.73 55.12 -39.20
C GLY A 56 -27.19 54.34 -37.95
N ASP A 57 -28.16 53.44 -38.12
CA ASP A 57 -28.63 52.57 -37.04
C ASP A 57 -27.55 51.58 -36.59
N LEU A 58 -26.80 51.00 -37.53
CA LEU A 58 -25.70 50.08 -37.22
C LEU A 58 -24.57 50.79 -36.49
N ASP A 59 -24.24 52.03 -36.88
CA ASP A 59 -23.26 52.86 -36.19
C ASP A 59 -23.69 53.18 -34.75
N MET A 60 -24.96 53.53 -34.55
CA MET A 60 -25.52 53.75 -33.21
C MET A 60 -25.45 52.49 -32.35
N GLN A 61 -25.83 51.33 -32.89
CA GLN A 61 -25.74 50.05 -32.19
C GLN A 61 -24.29 49.65 -31.89
N LEU A 62 -23.36 49.93 -32.81
CA LEU A 62 -21.93 49.68 -32.61
C LEU A 62 -21.35 50.57 -31.51
N ILE A 63 -21.75 51.84 -31.43
CA ILE A 63 -21.37 52.75 -30.35
C ILE A 63 -21.92 52.25 -29.02
N ALA A 64 -23.18 51.83 -28.95
CA ALA A 64 -23.80 51.27 -27.76
C ALA A 64 -23.12 49.95 -27.32
N ALA A 65 -22.83 49.05 -28.25
CA ALA A 65 -22.11 47.81 -27.96
C ALA A 65 -20.68 48.08 -27.44
N ARG A 66 -19.97 49.05 -28.04
CA ARG A 66 -18.63 49.46 -27.58
C ARG A 66 -18.66 50.12 -26.21
N SER A 67 -19.68 50.92 -25.92
CA SER A 67 -19.81 51.57 -24.62
C SER A 67 -20.09 50.54 -23.52
N ILE A 68 -20.98 49.58 -23.76
CA ILE A 68 -21.25 48.47 -22.83
C ILE A 68 -19.99 47.63 -22.63
N HIS A 69 -19.28 47.29 -23.71
CA HIS A 69 -18.05 46.51 -23.63
C HIS A 69 -16.98 47.21 -22.79
N ARG A 70 -16.72 48.50 -23.05
CA ARG A 70 -15.70 49.26 -22.30
C ARG A 70 -16.11 49.59 -20.88
N ALA A 71 -17.34 50.04 -20.67
CA ALA A 71 -17.79 50.53 -19.36
C ALA A 71 -18.09 49.40 -18.38
N MET A 72 -18.66 48.30 -18.87
CA MET A 72 -19.15 47.21 -18.01
C MET A 72 -18.37 45.92 -18.19
N LEU A 73 -18.14 45.47 -19.42
CA LEU A 73 -17.59 44.13 -19.65
C LEU A 73 -16.08 44.05 -19.35
N SER A 74 -15.32 45.05 -19.80
CA SER A 74 -13.87 45.14 -19.54
C SER A 74 -13.61 45.34 -18.06
N THR A 75 -14.31 46.27 -17.41
CA THR A 75 -14.14 46.56 -15.99
C THR A 75 -14.60 45.39 -15.09
N ALA A 76 -15.68 44.70 -15.45
CA ALA A 76 -16.09 43.46 -14.78
C ALA A 76 -15.08 42.33 -15.01
N GLY A 77 -14.51 42.22 -16.22
CA GLY A 77 -13.45 41.27 -16.53
C GLY A 77 -12.21 41.49 -15.66
N ASP A 78 -11.72 42.73 -15.60
CA ASP A 78 -10.54 43.11 -14.82
C ASP A 78 -10.75 42.86 -13.32
N THR A 79 -11.92 43.22 -12.80
CA THR A 79 -12.25 42.98 -11.38
C THR A 79 -12.43 41.49 -11.06
N ALA A 80 -13.01 40.71 -11.96
CA ALA A 80 -13.10 39.26 -11.80
C ALA A 80 -11.72 38.59 -11.84
N GLU A 81 -10.81 39.05 -12.70
CA GLU A 81 -9.43 38.57 -12.75
C GLU A 81 -8.67 38.90 -11.46
N GLN A 82 -8.77 40.14 -10.98
CA GLN A 82 -8.19 40.55 -9.70
C GLN A 82 -8.76 39.75 -8.53
N LEU A 83 -10.07 39.55 -8.49
CA LEU A 83 -10.71 38.74 -7.46
C LEU A 83 -10.25 37.28 -7.53
N SER A 84 -10.14 36.71 -8.73
CA SER A 84 -9.69 35.34 -8.93
C SER A 84 -8.23 35.14 -8.51
N THR A 85 -7.36 36.12 -8.78
CA THR A 85 -5.96 36.08 -8.33
C THR A 85 -5.85 36.22 -6.81
N MET A 86 -6.63 37.13 -6.20
CA MET A 86 -6.70 37.25 -4.73
C MET A 86 -7.21 35.97 -4.06
N ILE A 87 -8.27 35.36 -4.60
CA ILE A 87 -8.81 34.10 -4.07
C ILE A 87 -7.79 32.97 -4.19
N ARG A 88 -7.07 32.86 -5.31
CA ARG A 88 -6.00 31.86 -5.46
C ARG A 88 -4.86 32.08 -4.46
N ALA A 89 -4.46 33.33 -4.23
CA ALA A 89 -3.44 33.65 -3.24
C ALA A 89 -3.91 33.28 -1.82
N LEU A 90 -5.17 33.58 -1.48
CA LEU A 90 -5.76 33.22 -0.19
C LEU A 90 -5.89 31.71 -0.01
N ASP A 91 -6.30 30.97 -1.04
CA ASP A 91 -6.41 29.50 -0.99
C ASP A 91 -5.03 28.85 -0.81
N MET A 92 -3.99 29.39 -1.47
CA MET A 92 -2.62 28.94 -1.26
C MET A 92 -2.14 29.18 0.18
N GLU A 93 -2.46 30.33 0.75
CA GLU A 93 -2.10 30.63 2.14
C GLU A 93 -2.87 29.74 3.12
N LYS A 94 -4.17 29.53 2.88
CA LYS A 94 -5.00 28.60 3.66
C LYS A 94 -4.41 27.19 3.65
N ARG A 95 -4.07 26.66 2.47
CA ARG A 95 -3.47 25.31 2.36
C ARG A 95 -2.13 25.20 3.09
N ARG A 96 -1.32 26.26 3.07
CA ARG A 96 -0.07 26.30 3.85
C ARG A 96 -0.34 26.27 5.35
N VAL A 97 -1.29 27.06 5.82
CA VAL A 97 -1.70 27.06 7.24
C VAL A 97 -2.22 25.69 7.65
N GLU A 98 -3.09 25.07 6.86
CA GLU A 98 -3.61 23.72 7.11
C GLU A 98 -2.48 22.67 7.14
N ALA A 99 -1.52 22.74 6.22
CA ALA A 99 -0.36 21.86 6.24
C ALA A 99 0.51 22.06 7.49
N THR A 100 0.72 23.31 7.93
CA THR A 100 1.45 23.57 9.18
C THR A 100 0.70 23.09 10.42
N LEU A 101 -0.64 23.18 10.43
CA LEU A 101 -1.46 22.70 11.52
C LEU A 101 -1.32 21.19 11.70
N ILE A 102 -1.35 20.42 10.60
CA ILE A 102 -1.16 18.96 10.63
C ILE A 102 0.20 18.60 11.24
N VAL A 103 1.27 19.31 10.86
CA VAL A 103 2.61 19.07 11.43
C VAL A 103 2.64 19.38 12.93
N ILE A 104 1.97 20.46 13.37
CA ILE A 104 1.88 20.81 14.80
C ILE A 104 1.12 19.75 15.57
N GLU A 105 -0.02 19.27 15.05
CA GLU A 105 -0.80 18.20 15.66
C GLU A 105 0.03 16.91 15.82
N GLN A 106 0.78 16.53 14.78
CA GLN A 106 1.69 15.38 14.82
C GLN A 106 2.82 15.56 15.84
N VAL A 107 3.38 16.75 15.98
CA VAL A 107 4.43 17.03 16.99
C VAL A 107 3.86 17.08 18.40
N MET A 108 2.62 17.54 18.58
CA MET A 108 1.92 17.46 19.85
C MET A 108 1.64 16.00 20.25
N GLU A 109 1.19 15.18 19.29
CA GLU A 109 0.98 13.75 19.49
C GLU A 109 2.31 13.04 19.83
N LEU A 110 3.38 13.35 19.11
CA LEU A 110 4.73 12.84 19.38
C LEU A 110 5.18 13.17 20.81
N LYS A 111 4.97 14.42 21.25
CA LYS A 111 5.29 14.84 22.62
C LYS A 111 4.48 14.08 23.66
N ALA A 112 3.18 13.92 23.43
CA ALA A 112 2.31 13.15 24.31
C ALA A 112 2.72 11.68 24.38
N CYS A 113 3.10 11.06 23.25
CA CYS A 113 3.56 9.69 23.19
C CYS A 113 4.89 9.50 23.95
N ILE A 114 5.85 10.42 23.81
CA ILE A 114 7.13 10.33 24.52
C ILE A 114 6.93 10.52 26.04
N ALA A 115 6.10 11.47 26.44
CA ALA A 115 5.76 11.68 27.85
C ALA A 115 5.03 10.46 28.45
N GLY A 116 4.05 9.92 27.71
CA GLY A 116 3.32 8.71 28.10
C GLY A 116 4.23 7.49 28.20
N LEU A 117 5.15 7.32 27.26
CA LEU A 117 6.13 6.24 27.24
C LEU A 117 7.06 6.29 28.47
N ILE A 118 7.63 7.45 28.78
CA ILE A 118 8.50 7.63 29.95
C ILE A 118 7.71 7.41 31.25
N GLY A 119 6.48 7.95 31.33
CA GLY A 119 5.59 7.76 32.48
C GLY A 119 5.22 6.30 32.73
N SER A 120 4.82 5.57 31.68
CA SER A 120 4.44 4.15 31.76
C SER A 120 5.63 3.24 32.07
N MET A 121 6.83 3.55 31.60
CA MET A 121 8.04 2.80 31.95
C MET A 121 8.50 3.05 33.40
N GLY A 122 8.20 4.23 33.95
CA GLY A 122 8.60 4.62 35.29
C GLY A 122 7.62 4.19 36.38
N ALA A 123 6.55 4.97 36.55
CA ALA A 123 5.72 4.93 37.76
C ALA A 123 4.69 3.80 37.77
N THR A 124 4.12 3.46 36.61
CA THR A 124 3.07 2.44 36.53
C THR A 124 3.57 1.06 36.11
N GLN A 125 4.76 0.98 35.49
CA GLN A 125 5.34 -0.24 34.92
C GLN A 125 4.38 -0.97 33.96
N ASP A 126 3.47 -0.21 33.33
CA ASP A 126 2.52 -0.74 32.35
C ASP A 126 3.21 -0.92 31.00
N TRP A 127 3.79 -2.11 30.80
CA TRP A 127 4.52 -2.47 29.59
C TRP A 127 3.67 -2.42 28.31
N GLU A 128 2.37 -2.72 28.42
CA GLU A 128 1.45 -2.69 27.29
C GLU A 128 1.16 -1.25 26.83
N ALA A 129 0.96 -0.35 27.79
CA ALA A 129 0.78 1.07 27.49
C ALA A 129 2.05 1.67 26.86
N ALA A 130 3.23 1.32 27.40
CA ALA A 130 4.51 1.73 26.83
C ALA A 130 4.69 1.24 25.39
N ALA A 131 4.36 -0.03 25.09
CA ALA A 131 4.42 -0.57 23.74
C ALA A 131 3.45 0.17 22.78
N ASN A 132 2.25 0.51 23.24
CA ASN A 132 1.27 1.25 22.45
C ASN A 132 1.72 2.69 22.16
N TYR A 133 2.28 3.41 23.14
CA TYR A 133 2.82 4.75 22.88
C TYR A 133 3.98 4.71 21.88
N LEU A 134 4.80 3.65 21.92
CA LEU A 134 5.90 3.47 20.97
C LEU A 134 5.41 3.13 19.56
N SER A 135 4.32 2.36 19.44
CA SER A 135 3.71 2.04 18.14
C SER A 135 3.07 3.28 17.51
N LEU A 136 2.35 4.08 18.31
CA LEU A 136 1.81 5.38 17.89
C LEU A 136 2.93 6.33 17.44
N ALA A 137 4.01 6.45 18.22
CA ALA A 137 5.16 7.26 17.84
C ALA A 137 5.85 6.76 16.56
N SER A 138 5.77 5.46 16.25
CA SER A 138 6.35 4.88 15.03
C SER A 138 5.47 5.10 13.79
N ASN A 139 4.18 5.44 13.94
CA ASN A 139 3.29 5.80 12.84
C ASN A 139 3.50 7.24 12.34
N ILE A 140 4.16 8.08 13.14
CA ILE A 140 4.44 9.47 12.78
C ILE A 140 5.55 9.50 11.71
N PRO A 141 5.41 10.29 10.63
CA PRO A 141 6.37 10.33 9.53
C PRO A 141 7.77 10.78 10.00
N GLU A 142 8.82 10.12 9.49
CA GLU A 142 10.21 10.38 9.89
C GLU A 142 10.64 11.84 9.66
N ASP A 143 10.12 12.48 8.62
CA ASP A 143 10.40 13.88 8.29
C ASP A 143 9.96 14.83 9.41
N VAL A 144 8.90 14.49 10.14
CA VAL A 144 8.38 15.27 11.25
C VAL A 144 9.15 14.97 12.53
N ILE A 145 9.52 13.70 12.77
CA ILE A 145 10.31 13.30 13.95
C ILE A 145 11.71 13.92 13.92
N ARG A 146 12.31 14.03 12.73
CA ARG A 146 13.64 14.65 12.54
C ARG A 146 13.58 16.15 12.26
N GLY A 147 12.39 16.74 12.15
CA GLY A 147 12.22 18.14 11.84
C GLY A 147 12.69 19.06 12.97
N ASP A 148 13.19 20.25 12.60
CA ASP A 148 13.70 21.27 13.55
C ASP A 148 12.65 21.68 14.60
N PHE A 149 11.36 21.68 14.23
CA PHE A 149 10.27 22.01 15.15
C PHE A 149 10.10 20.94 16.24
N ALA A 150 10.21 19.66 15.89
CA ALA A 150 10.16 18.58 16.88
C ALA A 150 11.37 18.64 17.82
N LEU A 151 12.56 18.96 17.30
CA LEU A 151 13.77 19.16 18.11
C LEU A 151 13.64 20.31 19.11
N ALA A 152 12.84 21.34 18.82
CA ALA A 152 12.65 22.47 19.73
C ALA A 152 11.54 22.25 20.78
N VAL A 153 10.45 21.57 20.41
CA VAL A 153 9.21 21.52 21.23
C VAL A 153 9.09 20.25 22.07
N VAL A 154 9.66 19.15 21.60
CA VAL A 154 9.50 17.82 22.21
C VAL A 154 10.48 17.60 23.37
N PRO A 155 11.77 17.98 23.29
CA PRO A 155 12.68 17.82 24.42
C PRO A 155 12.10 18.48 25.67
N SER A 156 11.95 17.65 26.70
CA SER A 156 11.37 18.02 27.98
C SER A 156 12.41 17.72 29.06
N ILE A 157 12.21 18.17 30.30
CA ILE A 157 13.18 18.00 31.40
C ILE A 157 13.58 16.52 31.60
N GLU A 158 12.71 15.59 31.21
CA GLU A 158 12.90 14.12 31.31
C GLU A 158 13.53 13.48 30.06
N ALA A 159 13.54 14.15 28.91
CA ALA A 159 14.13 13.68 27.65
C ALA A 159 14.96 14.80 27.02
N LEU A 160 16.24 14.87 27.42
CA LEU A 160 17.21 15.84 26.93
C LEU A 160 17.66 15.56 25.48
N ASP A 161 17.49 14.32 25.03
CA ASP A 161 17.92 13.88 23.72
C ASP A 161 16.88 14.21 22.64
N PRO A 162 17.31 14.34 21.37
CA PRO A 162 16.41 14.44 20.23
C PRO A 162 15.27 13.40 20.25
N PRO A 163 14.07 13.71 19.73
CA PRO A 163 12.93 12.78 19.75
C PRO A 163 13.25 11.44 19.08
N TRP A 164 14.00 11.49 17.98
CA TRP A 164 14.44 10.30 17.25
C TRP A 164 15.33 9.38 18.10
N THR A 165 16.34 9.93 18.78
CA THR A 165 17.28 9.16 19.59
C THR A 165 16.61 8.64 20.85
N THR A 166 15.70 9.42 21.43
CA THR A 166 14.86 8.99 22.56
C THR A 166 14.02 7.78 22.17
N ILE A 167 13.26 7.84 21.07
CA ILE A 167 12.44 6.72 20.58
C ILE A 167 13.29 5.47 20.31
N GLN A 168 14.46 5.62 19.67
CA GLN A 168 15.33 4.48 19.39
C GLN A 168 15.93 3.85 20.65
N THR A 169 16.39 4.68 21.58
CA THR A 169 16.99 4.21 22.84
C THR A 169 15.93 3.52 23.69
N THR A 170 14.75 4.13 23.81
CA THR A 170 13.65 3.54 24.56
C THR A 170 13.15 2.26 23.91
N ARG A 171 13.07 2.18 22.57
CA ARG A 171 12.75 0.93 21.86
C ARG A 171 13.74 -0.20 22.21
N LYS A 172 15.04 0.07 22.18
CA LYS A 172 16.06 -0.93 22.53
C LYS A 172 15.97 -1.34 24.00
N SER A 173 15.77 -0.39 24.90
CA SER A 173 15.59 -0.63 26.33
C SER A 173 14.37 -1.51 26.61
N LEU A 174 13.22 -1.16 26.01
CA LEU A 174 11.97 -1.90 26.15
C LEU A 174 12.09 -3.32 25.57
N CYS A 175 12.75 -3.49 24.43
CA CYS A 175 13.02 -4.81 23.84
C CYS A 175 13.89 -5.68 24.78
N GLY A 176 14.97 -5.12 25.33
CA GLY A 176 15.83 -5.82 26.28
C GLY A 176 15.09 -6.19 27.57
N LEU A 177 14.22 -5.30 28.06
CA LEU A 177 13.39 -5.57 29.23
C LEU A 177 12.38 -6.69 28.95
N PHE A 178 11.68 -6.65 27.82
CA PHE A 178 10.72 -7.68 27.45
C PHE A 178 11.37 -9.04 27.28
N LEU A 179 12.59 -9.11 26.72
CA LEU A 179 13.34 -10.37 26.66
C LEU A 179 13.68 -10.91 28.04
N ARG A 180 14.06 -10.03 28.98
CA ARG A 180 14.38 -10.44 30.35
C ARG A 180 13.13 -10.95 31.08
N GLU A 181 12.03 -10.22 31.03
CA GLU A 181 10.77 -10.62 31.67
C GLU A 181 10.16 -11.85 31.00
N PHE A 182 10.27 -11.96 29.67
CA PHE A 182 9.90 -13.17 28.93
C PHE A 182 10.69 -14.38 29.42
N ASN A 183 12.03 -14.29 29.48
CA ASN A 183 12.87 -15.40 29.96
C ASN A 183 12.55 -15.75 31.43
N ALA A 184 12.33 -14.75 32.29
CA ALA A 184 11.93 -14.99 33.68
C ALA A 184 10.58 -15.72 33.76
N ALA A 185 9.59 -15.35 32.95
CA ALA A 185 8.30 -16.03 32.87
C ALA A 185 8.44 -17.47 32.34
N THR A 186 9.34 -17.72 31.37
CA THR A 186 9.63 -19.08 30.89
C THR A 186 10.26 -19.97 31.97
N GLU A 187 11.14 -19.41 32.80
CA GLU A 187 11.77 -20.15 33.93
C GLU A 187 10.76 -20.46 35.03
N GLN A 188 9.79 -19.58 35.27
CA GLN A 188 8.73 -19.77 36.26
C GLN A 188 7.60 -20.71 35.76
N GLY A 189 7.56 -21.00 34.46
CA GLY A 189 6.53 -21.84 33.85
C GLY A 189 5.17 -21.16 33.70
N ASP A 190 5.12 -19.83 33.72
CA ASP A 190 3.88 -19.06 33.57
C ASP A 190 3.56 -18.85 32.08
N GLY A 191 2.71 -19.74 31.54
CA GLY A 191 2.30 -19.67 30.14
C GLY A 191 1.47 -18.43 29.78
N GLU A 192 0.81 -17.78 30.75
CA GLU A 192 -0.02 -16.60 30.51
C GLU A 192 0.85 -15.36 30.33
N GLU A 193 1.84 -15.17 31.21
CA GLU A 193 2.83 -14.09 31.11
C GLU A 193 3.69 -14.23 29.85
N VAL A 194 4.13 -15.44 29.51
CA VAL A 194 4.85 -15.74 28.26
C VAL A 194 4.03 -15.33 27.04
N ALA A 195 2.74 -15.67 27.02
CA ALA A 195 1.84 -15.27 25.94
C ALA A 195 1.59 -13.75 25.92
N ARG A 196 1.58 -13.08 27.08
CA ARG A 196 1.42 -11.62 27.16
C ARG A 196 2.61 -10.90 26.55
N PHE A 197 3.84 -11.20 26.99
CA PHE A 197 5.05 -10.59 26.43
C PHE A 197 5.27 -10.96 24.96
N PHE A 198 4.90 -12.18 24.56
CA PHE A 198 4.95 -12.59 23.16
C PHE A 198 4.08 -11.69 22.25
N LYS A 199 2.91 -11.24 22.72
CA LYS A 199 2.05 -10.32 21.96
C LYS A 199 2.61 -8.91 21.84
N LEU A 200 3.52 -8.51 22.73
CA LEU A 200 4.05 -7.14 22.78
C LEU A 200 5.23 -6.92 21.82
N PHE A 201 6.02 -7.96 21.51
CA PHE A 201 7.16 -7.83 20.59
C PHE A 201 6.80 -7.31 19.19
N PRO A 202 5.70 -7.74 18.53
CA PRO A 202 5.28 -7.18 17.25
C PRO A 202 4.88 -5.71 17.32
N VAL A 203 4.27 -5.29 18.43
CA VAL A 203 3.74 -3.92 18.63
C VAL A 203 4.88 -2.89 18.67
N ILE A 204 6.05 -3.28 19.14
CA ILE A 204 7.25 -2.42 19.24
C ILE A 204 7.90 -2.14 17.88
N GLY A 205 7.81 -3.09 16.94
CA GLY A 205 8.44 -3.03 15.63
C GLY A 205 9.97 -2.97 15.66
N GLY A 206 10.58 -2.64 14.51
CA GLY A 206 12.03 -2.34 14.43
C GLY A 206 12.98 -3.52 14.65
N GLY A 207 12.60 -4.73 14.23
CA GLY A 207 13.42 -5.95 14.35
C GLY A 207 13.24 -6.72 15.66
N ALA A 208 12.55 -6.14 16.65
CA ALA A 208 12.19 -6.83 17.91
C ALA A 208 11.26 -8.05 17.67
N GLU A 209 10.52 -8.05 16.56
CA GLU A 209 9.69 -9.18 16.13
C GLU A 209 10.52 -10.45 15.93
N GLU A 210 11.67 -10.36 15.25
CA GLU A 210 12.50 -11.54 14.98
C GLU A 210 13.15 -12.06 16.25
N THR A 211 13.61 -11.16 17.14
CA THR A 211 14.17 -11.55 18.43
C THR A 211 13.13 -12.20 19.34
N GLY A 212 11.89 -11.68 19.37
CA GLY A 212 10.79 -12.29 20.10
C GLY A 212 10.40 -13.66 19.55
N LEU A 213 10.36 -13.82 18.22
CA LEU A 213 10.09 -15.10 17.57
C LEU A 213 11.19 -16.13 17.86
N GLU A 214 12.45 -15.68 17.92
CA GLU A 214 13.59 -16.51 18.27
C GLU A 214 13.52 -17.01 19.71
N ALA A 215 13.30 -16.11 20.67
CA ALA A 215 13.12 -16.46 22.07
C ALA A 215 11.94 -17.41 22.28
N TYR A 216 10.83 -17.17 21.58
CA TYR A 216 9.66 -18.04 21.62
C TYR A 216 9.90 -19.43 21.03
N GLY A 217 10.60 -19.50 19.89
CA GLY A 217 11.01 -20.78 19.32
C GLY A 217 11.89 -21.57 20.28
N GLN A 218 12.83 -20.90 20.96
CA GLN A 218 13.67 -21.53 21.98
C GLN A 218 12.85 -22.04 23.18
N TYR A 219 11.87 -21.27 23.66
CA TYR A 219 10.96 -21.69 24.73
C TYR A 219 10.19 -22.97 24.37
N ILE A 220 9.60 -23.02 23.17
CA ILE A 220 8.87 -24.22 22.71
C ILE A 220 9.81 -25.42 22.62
N CYS A 221 11.00 -25.24 22.03
CA CYS A 221 11.99 -26.30 21.92
C CYS A 221 12.44 -26.82 23.30
N GLN A 222 12.65 -25.93 24.27
CA GLN A 222 13.00 -26.31 25.63
C GLN A 222 11.86 -27.07 26.33
N GLY A 223 10.62 -26.62 26.17
CA GLY A 223 9.43 -27.33 26.70
C GLY A 223 9.27 -28.74 26.12
N MET A 224 9.56 -28.91 24.82
CA MET A 224 9.62 -30.24 24.20
C MET A 224 10.73 -31.11 24.79
N ALA A 225 11.95 -30.58 24.87
CA ALA A 225 13.09 -31.30 25.40
C ALA A 225 12.85 -31.75 26.86
N GLU A 226 12.23 -30.91 27.69
CA GLU A 226 11.88 -31.25 29.07
C GLU A 226 10.83 -32.37 29.14
N THR A 227 9.81 -32.31 28.27
CA THR A 227 8.75 -33.33 28.19
C THR A 227 9.32 -34.70 27.80
N VAL A 228 10.21 -34.71 26.80
CA VAL A 228 10.90 -35.93 26.35
C VAL A 228 11.84 -36.48 27.43
N ARG A 229 12.64 -35.61 28.06
CA ARG A 229 13.53 -36.00 29.17
C ARG A 229 12.76 -36.57 30.36
N SER A 230 11.62 -35.98 30.72
CA SER A 230 10.74 -36.50 31.77
C SER A 230 10.14 -37.86 31.41
N ALA A 231 9.70 -38.05 30.17
CA ALA A 231 9.17 -39.32 29.69
C ALA A 231 10.23 -40.45 29.68
N LEU A 232 11.47 -40.13 29.29
CA LEU A 232 12.62 -41.04 29.35
C LEU A 232 13.08 -41.31 30.79
N GLY A 233 13.10 -40.29 31.65
CA GLY A 233 13.55 -40.38 33.04
C GLY A 233 12.59 -41.17 33.94
N GLY A 234 11.27 -41.08 33.70
CA GLY A 234 10.26 -41.86 34.41
C GLY A 234 10.39 -43.37 34.18
N ALA A 235 10.94 -43.78 33.04
CA ALA A 235 11.07 -45.18 32.64
C ALA A 235 12.17 -45.96 33.37
N HIS A 236 13.12 -45.27 34.00
CA HIS A 236 14.15 -45.96 34.78
C HIS A 236 13.55 -46.72 35.98
N LYS A 237 12.38 -46.30 36.47
CA LYS A 237 11.64 -46.96 37.56
C LYS A 237 10.78 -48.15 37.11
N GLU A 238 10.41 -48.24 35.83
CA GLU A 238 9.57 -49.33 35.28
C GLU A 238 10.35 -50.34 34.42
N ARG A 239 11.69 -50.23 34.37
CA ARG A 239 12.62 -51.14 33.69
C ARG A 239 12.50 -52.63 34.04
N GLY A 240 11.71 -52.99 35.05
CA GLY A 240 11.47 -54.36 35.47
C GLY A 240 10.53 -55.17 34.58
N LYS A 241 9.82 -54.56 33.61
CA LYS A 241 8.98 -55.30 32.66
C LYS A 241 9.27 -54.87 31.23
N GLN A 242 9.64 -55.86 30.42
CA GLN A 242 9.90 -55.78 28.98
C GLN A 242 8.73 -55.15 28.21
N ASN A 243 8.68 -53.82 28.13
CA ASN A 243 7.85 -53.16 27.14
C ASN A 243 8.68 -53.06 25.85
N ASP A 244 8.59 -54.06 24.98
CA ASP A 244 9.24 -54.08 23.65
C ASP A 244 8.93 -52.82 22.83
N PHE A 245 7.82 -52.14 23.13
CA PHE A 245 7.36 -50.90 22.48
C PHE A 245 7.66 -49.62 23.26
N PHE A 246 8.49 -49.65 24.31
CA PHE A 246 8.76 -48.48 25.14
C PHE A 246 9.27 -47.28 24.33
N TYR A 247 10.33 -47.47 23.53
CA TYR A 247 10.91 -46.39 22.72
C TYR A 247 9.98 -45.95 21.58
N ALA A 248 9.26 -46.89 20.97
CA ALA A 248 8.23 -46.58 19.97
C ALA A 248 7.13 -45.69 20.57
N ASN A 249 6.67 -46.01 21.78
CA ASN A 249 5.64 -45.22 22.48
C ASN A 249 6.15 -43.82 22.86
N ASN A 250 7.42 -43.68 23.26
CA ASN A 250 8.02 -42.36 23.51
C ASN A 250 8.16 -41.54 22.23
N LEU A 251 8.52 -42.17 21.11
CA LEU A 251 8.57 -41.51 19.81
C LEU A 251 7.17 -41.06 19.35
N THR A 252 6.16 -41.91 19.52
CA THR A 252 4.75 -41.53 19.27
C THR A 252 4.32 -40.36 20.14
N ARG A 253 4.64 -40.40 21.44
CA ARG A 253 4.35 -39.30 22.37
C ARG A 253 5.06 -38.00 22.01
N LEU A 254 6.27 -38.06 21.48
CA LEU A 254 6.99 -36.89 20.94
C LEU A 254 6.21 -36.27 19.76
N PHE A 255 5.79 -37.09 18.79
CA PHE A 255 5.01 -36.59 17.66
C PHE A 255 3.63 -36.05 18.06
N GLU A 256 2.94 -36.71 18.99
CA GLU A 256 1.68 -36.21 19.55
C GLU A 256 1.88 -34.84 20.22
N HIS A 257 2.96 -34.67 20.99
CA HIS A 257 3.28 -33.41 21.63
C HIS A 257 3.61 -32.30 20.61
N ILE A 258 4.33 -32.63 19.53
CA ILE A 258 4.60 -31.70 18.43
C ILE A 258 3.30 -31.24 17.77
N VAL A 259 2.39 -32.17 17.47
CA VAL A 259 1.09 -31.84 16.88
C VAL A 259 0.27 -30.96 17.82
N GLN A 260 0.28 -31.24 19.11
CA GLN A 260 -0.40 -30.42 20.12
C GLN A 260 0.18 -29.00 20.18
N ILE A 261 1.51 -28.86 20.15
CA ILE A 261 2.19 -27.56 20.13
C ILE A 261 1.82 -26.78 18.87
N ILE A 262 1.92 -27.39 17.69
CA ILE A 262 1.59 -26.71 16.43
C ILE A 262 0.13 -26.23 16.46
N ASN A 263 -0.81 -27.08 16.86
CA ASN A 263 -2.23 -26.70 16.93
C ASN A 263 -2.52 -25.58 17.94
N SER A 264 -1.82 -25.57 19.08
CA SER A 264 -2.04 -24.58 20.14
C SER A 264 -1.36 -23.24 19.85
N HIS A 265 -0.15 -23.27 19.28
CA HIS A 265 0.69 -22.08 19.11
C HIS A 265 0.61 -21.48 17.69
N SER A 266 0.21 -22.23 16.65
CA SER A 266 0.07 -21.71 15.29
C SER A 266 -0.93 -20.55 15.23
N GLY A 267 -2.08 -20.66 15.91
CA GLY A 267 -3.09 -19.60 15.91
C GLY A 267 -2.64 -18.31 16.61
N LEU A 268 -1.73 -18.41 17.59
CA LEU A 268 -1.17 -17.24 18.27
C LEU A 268 -0.15 -16.51 17.38
N VAL A 269 0.75 -17.27 16.73
CA VAL A 269 1.77 -16.72 15.83
C VAL A 269 1.12 -16.11 14.59
N GLU A 270 0.14 -16.78 13.98
CA GLU A 270 -0.54 -16.30 12.77
C GLU A 270 -1.24 -14.95 12.99
N ARG A 271 -1.88 -14.77 14.16
CA ARG A 271 -2.61 -13.52 14.50
C ARG A 271 -1.69 -12.32 14.75
N HIS A 272 -0.53 -12.54 15.36
CA HIS A 272 0.32 -11.44 15.84
C HIS A 272 1.57 -11.20 14.99
N TYR A 273 2.06 -12.22 14.28
CA TYR A 273 3.30 -12.19 13.49
C TYR A 273 3.08 -12.49 12.00
N GLY A 274 1.91 -13.03 11.64
CA GLY A 274 1.55 -13.39 10.26
C GLY A 274 1.94 -14.81 9.88
N ALA A 275 1.32 -15.30 8.79
CA ALA A 275 1.42 -16.70 8.35
C ALA A 275 2.86 -17.12 7.98
N ASP A 276 3.65 -16.23 7.37
CA ASP A 276 5.03 -16.52 6.96
C ASP A 276 5.95 -16.85 8.15
N LYS A 277 5.65 -16.28 9.32
CA LYS A 277 6.45 -16.48 10.54
C LYS A 277 6.13 -17.79 11.24
N VAL A 278 4.96 -18.38 10.98
CA VAL A 278 4.61 -19.73 11.45
C VAL A 278 5.56 -20.77 10.86
N VAL A 279 5.91 -20.62 9.58
CA VAL A 279 6.85 -21.54 8.89
C VAL A 279 8.22 -21.55 9.57
N LYS A 280 8.74 -20.38 9.98
CA LYS A 280 10.01 -20.28 10.71
C LYS A 280 9.97 -21.03 12.05
N VAL A 281 8.85 -20.97 12.77
CA VAL A 281 8.69 -21.70 14.04
C VAL A 281 8.63 -23.20 13.79
N ILE A 282 7.88 -23.65 12.78
CA ILE A 282 7.79 -25.07 12.40
C ILE A 282 9.16 -25.62 12.00
N GLU A 283 9.95 -24.86 11.24
CA GLU A 283 11.31 -25.29 10.85
C GLU A 283 12.21 -25.51 12.07
N ARG A 284 12.15 -24.62 13.06
CA ARG A 284 12.89 -24.77 14.33
C ARG A 284 12.37 -25.97 15.13
N LEU A 285 11.06 -26.15 15.19
CA LEU A 285 10.41 -27.26 15.86
C LEU A 285 10.83 -28.60 15.27
N GLN A 286 10.92 -28.68 13.94
CA GLN A 286 11.34 -29.87 13.21
C GLN A 286 12.82 -30.21 13.51
N LYS A 287 13.70 -29.21 13.59
CA LYS A 287 15.11 -29.43 13.98
C LYS A 287 15.19 -30.01 15.39
N GLU A 288 14.44 -29.45 16.34
CA GLU A 288 14.39 -29.96 17.72
C GLU A 288 13.78 -31.37 17.80
N ALA A 289 12.71 -31.63 17.04
CA ALA A 289 12.12 -32.96 16.93
C ALA A 289 13.13 -34.00 16.42
N GLY A 290 13.97 -33.63 15.46
CA GLY A 290 15.07 -34.48 14.98
C GLY A 290 16.10 -34.79 16.07
N ILE A 291 16.48 -33.79 16.87
CA ILE A 291 17.41 -33.95 18.01
C ILE A 291 16.81 -34.89 19.05
N GLN A 292 15.58 -34.62 19.51
CA GLN A 292 14.92 -35.43 20.54
C GLN A 292 14.60 -36.85 20.06
N GLY A 293 14.17 -37.00 18.81
CA GLY A 293 13.96 -38.31 18.18
C GLY A 293 15.27 -39.09 18.04
N GLY A 294 16.36 -38.42 17.67
CA GLY A 294 17.70 -38.99 17.65
C GLY A 294 18.12 -39.53 19.01
N ILE A 295 17.96 -38.75 20.09
CA ILE A 295 18.26 -39.18 21.46
C ILE A 295 17.48 -40.45 21.85
N ILE A 296 16.18 -40.52 21.52
CA ILE A 296 15.35 -41.70 21.80
C ILE A 296 15.89 -42.93 21.04
N LEU A 297 16.24 -42.77 19.76
CA LEU A 297 16.76 -43.84 18.91
C LEU A 297 18.16 -44.29 19.36
N ASP A 298 19.03 -43.36 19.74
CA ASP A 298 20.37 -43.65 20.24
C ASP A 298 20.30 -44.45 21.55
N MET A 299 19.44 -44.04 22.50
CA MET A 299 19.22 -44.79 23.74
C MET A 299 18.69 -46.21 23.49
N TRP A 300 17.78 -46.38 22.52
CA TRP A 300 17.31 -47.70 22.11
C TRP A 300 18.42 -48.56 21.50
N ASN A 301 19.21 -47.97 20.61
CA ASN A 301 20.32 -48.63 19.93
C ASN A 301 21.39 -49.09 20.93
N ASP A 302 21.71 -48.25 21.92
CA ASP A 302 22.65 -48.56 23.00
C ASP A 302 22.14 -49.69 23.89
N GLU A 303 20.84 -49.68 24.26
CA GLU A 303 20.26 -50.72 25.13
C GLU A 303 20.14 -52.07 24.43
N ARG A 304 19.79 -52.08 23.12
CA ARG A 304 19.70 -53.30 22.31
C ARG A 304 21.04 -53.72 21.71
N ALA A 305 22.09 -52.91 21.88
CA ALA A 305 23.41 -53.10 21.30
C ALA A 305 23.40 -53.41 19.78
N VAL A 306 22.45 -52.82 19.03
CA VAL A 306 22.20 -53.19 17.62
C VAL A 306 23.43 -52.92 16.77
N THR A 307 24.10 -51.77 16.95
CA THR A 307 25.34 -51.47 16.21
C THR A 307 26.44 -52.50 16.47
N ARG A 308 26.58 -52.99 17.71
CA ARG A 308 27.55 -54.04 18.03
C ARG A 308 27.17 -55.35 17.37
N MET A 309 25.90 -55.73 17.43
CA MET A 309 25.40 -56.94 16.79
C MET A 309 25.58 -56.90 15.26
N MET A 310 25.36 -55.74 14.63
CA MET A 310 25.60 -55.54 13.20
C MET A 310 27.09 -55.64 12.86
N ALA A 311 27.97 -55.01 13.67
CA ALA A 311 29.41 -55.12 13.50
C ALA A 311 29.92 -56.57 13.68
N ASP A 312 29.34 -57.32 14.62
CA ASP A 312 29.64 -58.74 14.81
C ASP A 312 29.20 -59.59 13.61
N ILE A 313 28.04 -59.28 13.01
CA ILE A 313 27.54 -59.96 11.79
C ILE A 313 28.42 -59.62 10.57
N GLU A 314 28.79 -58.36 10.39
CA GLU A 314 29.63 -57.91 9.27
C GLU A 314 31.06 -58.45 9.37
N SER A 315 31.60 -58.49 10.59
CA SER A 315 32.94 -59.04 10.84
C SER A 315 32.95 -60.56 10.88
N TYR A 316 31.79 -61.23 10.90
CA TYR A 316 31.71 -62.69 10.89
C TYR A 316 32.28 -63.21 9.56
N PRO A 317 33.51 -63.75 9.56
CA PRO A 317 33.98 -64.44 8.37
C PRO A 317 33.06 -65.66 8.29
N PHE A 318 32.39 -65.89 7.17
CA PHE A 318 31.53 -67.05 6.98
C PHE A 318 32.34 -68.35 7.04
N TYR A 319 32.86 -68.71 8.21
CA TYR A 319 33.84 -69.75 8.44
C TYR A 319 33.23 -71.12 8.09
N PHE A 320 31.90 -71.21 8.20
CA PHE A 320 31.13 -72.35 7.75
C PHE A 320 31.03 -72.47 6.22
N LEU A 321 30.88 -71.36 5.49
CA LEU A 321 30.88 -71.36 4.01
C LEU A 321 32.29 -71.52 3.45
N SER A 322 33.30 -70.88 4.06
CA SER A 322 34.69 -71.05 3.63
C SER A 322 35.20 -72.47 3.85
N LYS A 323 34.78 -73.12 4.95
CA LYS A 323 35.12 -74.51 5.25
C LYS A 323 34.33 -75.52 4.40
N SER A 324 33.10 -75.21 3.97
CA SER A 324 32.35 -76.08 3.03
C SER A 324 32.83 -75.95 1.58
N MET A 325 33.46 -74.83 1.23
CA MET A 325 34.06 -74.59 -0.10
C MET A 325 35.51 -75.09 -0.23
N MET A 326 36.13 -75.61 0.84
CA MET A 326 37.47 -76.22 0.76
C MET A 326 37.38 -77.67 0.27
N PRO A 327 38.11 -78.06 -0.78
CA PRO A 327 38.09 -79.44 -1.27
C PRO A 327 38.67 -80.37 -0.22
N VAL A 328 37.94 -81.44 0.12
CA VAL A 328 38.39 -82.52 1.00
C VAL A 328 39.62 -83.18 0.36
N GLN A 329 40.83 -82.76 0.75
CA GLN A 329 42.05 -83.51 0.45
C GLN A 329 42.06 -84.78 1.30
N ARG A 330 41.50 -85.86 0.75
CA ARG A 330 41.79 -87.23 1.24
C ARG A 330 43.26 -87.52 0.94
N GLY A 331 44.11 -87.35 1.95
CA GLY A 331 45.50 -87.80 1.91
C GLY A 331 45.55 -89.32 1.76
N ILE A 332 45.98 -89.79 0.59
CA ILE A 332 46.41 -91.17 0.40
C ILE A 332 47.88 -91.21 0.83
N ASN A 333 48.14 -91.76 2.03
CA ASN A 333 49.49 -92.14 2.45
C ASN A 333 49.93 -93.35 1.62
N PHE A 334 50.93 -93.17 0.77
CA PHE A 334 51.76 -94.28 0.29
C PHE A 334 53.04 -94.30 1.10
N ALA A 335 53.19 -95.37 1.89
CA ALA A 335 54.44 -95.74 2.52
C ALA A 335 55.42 -96.22 1.43
N LEU A 336 56.67 -95.73 1.51
CA LEU A 336 57.90 -96.48 1.27
C LEU A 336 59.09 -95.70 1.84
#